data_AF-A0A135WI18-F1
#
_entry.id   AF-A0A135WI18-F1
#
_cell.length_a   1.000
_cell.length_b   1.000
_cell.length_c   1.000
_cell.angle_alpha   90.00
_cell.angle_beta   90.00
_cell.angle_gamma   90.00
#
_symmetry.space_group_name_H-M   'P 1'
#
loop_
_entity.id
_entity.type
_entity.pdbx_description
1 polymer ?
#
loop_
_entity_poly.entity_id
_entity_poly.type
_entity_poly.pdbx_seq_one_letter_code
_entity_poly.pdbx_strand_id
1 'polypeptide(L)'
;MSKVQQIGCACEKPTANYTEYRSSELGIDHTNGRYGEVTIQQCKLCQRIWVHYFVEYEHYTKSGRWYKGIVSKKDRSQITPENAVEFLESLEWYVYGGSFFESTGAFGHGKLNV
;
A
#
# COMPACT_ATOMS: atom_id res chain seq x y z
N MET A 1 13.18 -5.69 9.09
CA MET A 1 11.76 -6.06 8.88
C MET A 1 10.95 -5.55 10.05
N SER A 2 10.01 -4.65 9.79
CA SER A 2 9.08 -4.14 10.82
C SER A 2 7.98 -5.16 11.05
N LYS A 3 7.88 -5.70 12.29
CA LYS A 3 6.86 -6.68 12.66
C LYS A 3 5.54 -5.99 12.96
N VAL A 4 4.46 -6.47 12.36
CA VAL A 4 3.10 -5.98 12.62
C VAL A 4 2.26 -7.13 13.15
N GLN A 5 1.84 -7.03 14.42
CA GLN A 5 0.95 -8.02 15.03
C GLN A 5 -0.39 -8.05 14.29
N GLN A 6 -0.90 -9.22 13.91
CA GLN A 6 -2.25 -9.36 13.38
C GLN A 6 -3.26 -9.30 14.52
N ILE A 7 -4.32 -8.51 14.38
CA ILE A 7 -5.40 -8.38 15.39
C ILE A 7 -6.74 -8.87 14.86
N GLY A 8 -6.80 -9.37 13.62
CA GLY A 8 -8.03 -9.93 13.04
C GLY A 8 -9.04 -8.87 12.61
N CYS A 9 -8.61 -7.61 12.43
CA CYS A 9 -9.49 -6.55 11.94
C CYS A 9 -9.84 -6.77 10.46
N ALA A 10 -11.04 -6.35 10.05
CA ALA A 10 -11.48 -6.42 8.65
C ALA A 10 -10.49 -5.75 7.67
N CYS A 11 -9.79 -4.69 8.10
CA CYS A 11 -8.80 -4.00 7.27
C CYS A 11 -7.53 -4.83 6.97
N GLU A 12 -7.28 -5.91 7.72
CA GLU A 12 -6.13 -6.81 7.51
C GLU A 12 -6.41 -7.90 6.48
N LYS A 13 -7.69 -8.06 6.08
CA LYS A 13 -8.05 -8.98 5.01
C LYS A 13 -7.47 -8.46 3.70
N PRO A 14 -6.83 -9.30 2.87
CA PRO A 14 -6.32 -8.87 1.57
C PRO A 14 -7.39 -8.22 0.68
N THR A 15 -8.63 -8.66 0.81
CA THR A 15 -9.81 -8.17 0.08
C THR A 15 -10.53 -7.01 0.77
N ALA A 16 -9.89 -6.33 1.73
CA ALA A 16 -10.49 -5.21 2.44
C ALA A 16 -10.89 -4.08 1.47
N ASN A 17 -12.16 -3.68 1.54
CA ASN A 17 -12.74 -2.67 0.67
C ASN A 17 -12.25 -1.25 1.06
N TYR A 18 -12.13 -0.36 0.08
CA TYR A 18 -11.74 1.04 0.31
C TYR A 18 -12.67 1.78 1.29
N THR A 19 -13.93 1.36 1.41
CA THR A 19 -14.92 1.94 2.34
C THR A 19 -14.56 1.74 3.81
N GLU A 20 -13.69 0.77 4.13
CA GLU A 20 -13.21 0.50 5.49
C GLU A 20 -12.26 1.58 6.03
N TYR A 21 -11.81 2.49 5.16
CA TYR A 21 -10.77 3.46 5.46
C TYR A 21 -11.25 4.91 5.34
N ARG A 22 -10.62 5.79 6.11
CA ARG A 22 -10.55 7.23 5.83
C ARG A 22 -9.25 7.47 5.06
N SER A 23 -9.34 8.07 3.89
CA SER A 23 -8.19 8.22 2.99
C SER A 23 -7.80 9.69 2.86
N SER A 24 -6.50 9.94 2.76
CA SER A 24 -5.92 11.23 2.41
C SER A 24 -4.78 11.03 1.43
N GLU A 25 -4.77 11.75 0.32
CA GLU A 25 -3.66 11.73 -0.63
C GLU A 25 -2.38 12.26 0.04
N LEU A 26 -1.26 11.60 -0.23
CA LEU A 26 0.07 12.06 0.17
C LEU A 26 0.80 12.76 -0.98
N GLY A 27 0.65 12.25 -2.21
CA GLY A 27 1.26 12.82 -3.41
C GLY A 27 1.59 11.75 -4.45
N ILE A 28 2.43 12.10 -5.41
CA ILE A 28 2.82 11.26 -6.55
C ILE A 28 4.32 10.96 -6.48
N ASP A 29 4.69 9.69 -6.56
CA ASP A 29 6.05 9.20 -6.70
C ASP A 29 6.53 9.33 -8.14
N HIS A 30 7.34 10.34 -8.42
CA HIS A 30 7.94 10.55 -9.73
C HIS A 30 9.24 9.76 -9.96
N THR A 31 9.68 8.95 -8.99
CA THR A 31 10.96 8.22 -9.05
C THR A 31 10.99 7.32 -10.27
N ASN A 32 12.05 7.46 -11.09
CA ASN A 32 12.29 6.66 -12.29
C ASN A 32 11.08 6.61 -13.27
N GLY A 33 10.24 7.65 -13.28
CA GLY A 33 9.07 7.71 -14.17
C GLY A 33 7.95 6.75 -13.81
N ARG A 34 7.86 6.30 -12.55
CA ARG A 34 6.75 5.45 -12.08
C ARG A 34 5.41 6.18 -12.03
N TYR A 35 5.39 7.44 -11.60
CA TYR A 35 4.17 8.23 -11.39
C TYR A 35 3.16 7.51 -10.46
N GLY A 36 3.65 6.89 -9.39
CA GLY A 36 2.82 6.14 -8.45
C GLY A 36 2.05 7.05 -7.49
N GLU A 37 0.74 6.89 -7.39
CA GLU A 37 -0.09 7.58 -6.40
C GLU A 37 0.11 7.00 -5.01
N VAL A 38 0.38 7.87 -4.03
CA VAL A 38 0.54 7.47 -2.64
C VAL A 38 -0.59 8.06 -1.81
N THR A 39 -1.33 7.18 -1.15
CA THR A 39 -2.47 7.51 -0.29
C THR A 39 -2.25 6.94 1.10
N ILE A 40 -2.73 7.65 2.10
CA ILE A 40 -2.70 7.20 3.49
C ILE A 40 -4.12 6.85 3.89
N GLN A 41 -4.26 5.64 4.41
CA GLN A 41 -5.54 5.05 4.77
C GLN A 41 -5.55 4.76 6.26
N GLN A 42 -6.51 5.33 6.98
CA GLN A 42 -6.73 5.00 8.38
C GLN A 42 -7.98 4.13 8.51
N CYS A 43 -7.84 2.92 9.06
CA CYS A 43 -8.98 2.03 9.27
C CYS A 43 -10.00 2.70 10.21
N LYS A 44 -11.27 2.72 9.81
CA LYS A 44 -12.36 3.29 10.61
C LYS A 44 -12.61 2.52 11.91
N LEU A 45 -12.33 1.21 11.93
CA LEU A 45 -12.57 0.33 13.08
C LEU A 45 -11.39 0.31 14.05
N CYS A 46 -10.22 -0.17 13.62
CA CYS A 46 -9.08 -0.39 14.51
C CYS A 46 -8.07 0.77 14.53
N GLN A 47 -8.31 1.84 13.76
CA GLN A 47 -7.46 3.03 13.69
C GLN A 47 -6.01 2.81 13.18
N ARG A 48 -5.67 1.61 12.71
CA ARG A 48 -4.38 1.32 12.07
C ARG A 48 -4.18 2.20 10.83
N ILE A 49 -2.95 2.66 10.67
CA ILE A 49 -2.54 3.49 9.54
C ILE A 49 -1.92 2.57 8.49
N TRP A 50 -2.36 2.76 7.26
CA TRP A 50 -1.90 2.04 6.08
C TRP A 50 -1.33 3.06 5.10
N VAL A 51 -0.21 2.71 4.48
CA VAL A 51 0.25 3.36 3.25
C VAL A 51 -0.27 2.53 2.08
N HIS A 52 -0.86 3.20 1.09
CA HIS A 52 -1.36 2.63 -0.15
C HIS A 52 -0.58 3.25 -1.30
N TYR A 53 0.05 2.41 -2.12
CA TYR A 53 0.79 2.81 -3.32
C TYR A 53 0.08 2.20 -4.53
N PHE A 54 -0.28 3.01 -5.51
CA PHE A 54 -0.90 2.57 -6.76
C PHE A 54 -0.11 3.10 -7.95
N VAL A 55 0.12 2.26 -8.95
CA VAL A 55 0.74 2.66 -10.21
C VAL A 55 0.08 1.94 -11.37
N GLU A 56 -0.18 2.67 -12.44
CA GLU A 56 -0.70 2.13 -13.69
C GLU A 56 0.01 2.81 -14.86
N TYR A 57 0.34 2.02 -15.89
CA TYR A 57 1.04 2.51 -17.07
C TYR A 57 0.09 2.48 -18.25
N GLU A 58 -0.38 3.66 -18.68
CA GLU A 58 -1.45 3.81 -19.67
C GLU A 58 -1.16 3.10 -21.01
N HIS A 59 0.11 2.98 -21.39
CA HIS A 59 0.51 2.32 -22.64
C HIS A 59 0.45 0.78 -22.59
N TYR A 60 0.20 0.19 -21.42
CA TYR A 60 0.18 -1.25 -21.22
C TYR A 60 -1.19 -1.71 -20.69
N THR A 61 -1.77 -2.70 -21.34
CA THR A 61 -2.98 -3.34 -20.83
C THR A 61 -2.67 -4.13 -19.56
N LYS A 62 -3.62 -4.14 -18.61
CA LYS A 62 -3.49 -4.83 -17.32
C LYS A 62 -2.21 -4.45 -16.54
N SER A 63 -1.85 -3.17 -16.53
CA SER A 63 -0.62 -2.69 -15.87
C SER A 63 -0.82 -2.15 -14.46
N GLY A 64 -2.07 -2.03 -14.00
CA GLY A 64 -2.41 -1.56 -12.66
C GLY A 64 -1.86 -2.46 -11.56
N ARG A 65 -1.10 -1.87 -10.65
CA ARG A 65 -0.46 -2.50 -9.49
C ARG A 65 -0.73 -1.65 -8.26
N TRP A 66 -1.17 -2.26 -7.18
CA TRP A 66 -1.26 -1.59 -5.89
C TRP A 66 -0.68 -2.42 -4.76
N TYR A 67 -0.25 -1.72 -3.72
CA TYR A 67 0.35 -2.26 -2.52
C TYR A 67 -0.18 -1.51 -1.30
N LYS A 68 -0.45 -2.23 -0.21
CA LYS A 68 -0.90 -1.69 1.08
C LYS A 68 -0.08 -2.29 2.21
N GLY A 69 0.43 -1.45 3.09
CA GLY A 69 1.18 -1.89 4.27
C GLY A 69 0.82 -1.12 5.52
N ILE A 70 0.79 -1.80 6.67
CA ILE A 70 0.54 -1.16 7.96
C ILE A 70 1.82 -0.46 8.42
N VAL A 71 1.67 0.78 8.86
CA VAL A 71 2.77 1.63 9.33
C VAL A 71 2.44 2.21 10.70
N SER A 72 3.45 2.46 11.52
CA SER A 72 3.23 3.13 12.80
C SER A 72 2.98 4.63 12.60
N LYS A 73 2.47 5.31 13.64
CA LYS A 73 2.34 6.78 13.62
C LYS A 73 3.70 7.49 13.43
N LYS A 74 4.77 6.89 13.96
CA LYS A 74 6.14 7.38 13.79
C LYS A 74 6.56 7.26 12.33
N ASP A 75 6.40 6.08 11.73
CA ASP A 75 6.77 5.83 10.33
C ASP A 75 5.96 6.75 9.40
N ARG A 76 4.65 6.89 9.64
CA ARG A 76 3.77 7.75 8.85
C ARG A 76 4.30 9.18 8.68
N SER A 77 4.95 9.75 9.70
CA SER A 77 5.53 11.10 9.64
C SER A 77 6.78 11.22 8.76
N GLN A 78 7.39 10.08 8.41
CA GLN A 78 8.60 9.98 7.61
C GLN A 78 8.32 9.52 6.17
N ILE A 79 7.11 9.00 5.91
CA ILE A 79 6.71 8.56 4.56
C ILE A 79 6.46 9.78 3.67
N THR A 80 7.16 9.81 2.56
CA THR A 80 6.94 10.68 1.40
C THR A 80 6.47 9.81 0.22
N PRO A 81 5.96 10.41 -0.88
CA PRO A 81 5.64 9.64 -2.06
C PRO A 81 6.83 8.81 -2.58
N GLU A 82 8.03 9.41 -2.63
CA GLU A 82 9.23 8.83 -3.22
C GLU A 82 9.79 7.64 -2.43
N ASN A 83 9.63 7.63 -1.10
CA ASN A 83 10.13 6.56 -0.24
C ASN A 83 9.07 5.52 0.14
N ALA A 84 7.82 5.67 -0.31
CA ALA A 84 6.72 4.78 0.06
C ALA A 84 6.99 3.31 -0.31
N VAL A 85 7.63 3.06 -1.46
CA VAL A 85 8.06 1.73 -1.89
C VAL A 85 9.05 1.14 -0.89
N GLU A 86 10.07 1.89 -0.49
CA GLU A 86 11.09 1.41 0.46
C GLU A 86 10.46 1.04 1.81
N PHE A 87 9.50 1.84 2.28
CA PHE A 87 8.75 1.53 3.50
C PHE A 87 7.97 0.23 3.36
N LEU A 88 7.24 0.03 2.26
CA LEU A 88 6.48 -1.19 2.00
C LEU A 88 7.39 -2.43 1.93
N GLU A 89 8.53 -2.34 1.26
CA GLU A 89 9.51 -3.42 1.17
C GLU A 89 10.16 -3.77 2.52
N SER A 90 10.20 -2.80 3.45
CA SER A 90 10.76 -3.00 4.79
C SER A 90 9.83 -3.76 5.75
N LEU A 91 8.55 -3.91 5.40
CA LEU A 91 7.55 -4.58 6.23
C LEU A 91 7.75 -6.10 6.22
N GLU A 92 7.35 -6.76 7.30
CA GLU A 92 7.29 -8.22 7.36
C GLU A 92 6.34 -8.80 6.30
N TRP A 93 5.22 -8.11 6.07
CA TRP A 93 4.24 -8.44 5.05
C TRP A 93 3.51 -7.17 4.60
N TYR A 94 2.99 -7.22 3.38
CA TYR A 94 2.08 -6.24 2.81
C TYR A 94 0.96 -6.96 2.05
N VAL A 95 -0.06 -6.23 1.65
CA VAL A 95 -1.10 -6.70 0.73
C VAL A 95 -0.84 -6.09 -0.63
N TYR A 96 -0.96 -6.87 -1.70
CA TYR A 96 -0.86 -6.37 -3.07
C TYR A 96 -2.01 -6.88 -3.94
N GLY A 97 -2.24 -6.21 -5.06
CA GLY A 97 -3.18 -6.64 -6.08
C GLY A 97 -3.18 -5.71 -7.27
N GLY A 98 -4.19 -5.85 -8.13
CA GLY A 98 -4.31 -5.10 -9.37
C GLY A 98 -4.35 -6.02 -10.58
N SER A 99 -4.62 -5.43 -11.74
CA SER A 99 -4.79 -6.15 -13.00
C SER A 99 -3.51 -6.85 -13.45
N PHE A 100 -2.34 -6.31 -13.11
CA PHE A 100 -1.05 -6.93 -13.37
C PHE A 100 -0.87 -8.27 -12.66
N PHE A 101 -1.43 -8.40 -11.46
CA PHE A 101 -1.33 -9.61 -10.63
C PHE A 101 -2.51 -10.56 -10.80
N GLU A 102 -3.51 -10.19 -11.62
CA GLU A 102 -4.80 -10.89 -11.72
C GLU A 102 -5.41 -11.21 -10.34
N SER A 103 -5.26 -10.28 -9.39
CA SER A 103 -5.61 -10.47 -7.98
C SER A 103 -6.32 -9.25 -7.39
N THR A 104 -7.36 -9.50 -6.60
CA THR A 104 -8.09 -8.48 -5.82
C THR A 104 -7.48 -8.25 -4.45
N GLY A 105 -6.40 -8.96 -4.10
CA GLY A 105 -5.69 -8.84 -2.84
C GLY A 105 -5.04 -10.15 -2.42
N ALA A 106 -3.71 -10.15 -2.27
CA ALA A 106 -2.94 -11.26 -1.70
C ALA A 106 -1.85 -10.73 -0.76
N PHE A 107 -1.36 -11.58 0.14
CA PHE A 107 -0.21 -11.24 1.00
C PHE A 107 1.10 -11.39 0.22
N GLY A 108 2.00 -10.43 0.40
CA GLY A 108 3.35 -10.44 -0.16
C GLY A 108 4.38 -9.98 0.87
N HIS A 109 5.65 -10.14 0.52
CA HIS A 109 6.79 -9.72 1.33
C HIS A 109 7.99 -9.40 0.43
N GLY A 110 8.92 -8.57 0.92
CA GLY A 110 10.14 -8.23 0.19
C GLY A 110 9.91 -7.24 -0.94
N LYS A 111 10.57 -7.46 -2.08
CA LYS A 111 10.64 -6.49 -3.20
C LYS A 111 9.31 -6.33 -3.92
N LEU A 112 8.93 -5.08 -4.22
CA LEU A 112 7.75 -4.77 -5.00
C LEU A 112 8.07 -4.84 -6.50
N ASN A 113 7.08 -5.19 -7.31
CA ASN A 113 7.15 -5.05 -8.77
C ASN A 113 6.56 -3.69 -9.15
N VAL A 114 7.38 -2.64 -9.09
CA VAL A 114 6.99 -1.25 -9.42
C VAL A 114 7.79 -0.71 -10.59
#